data_AF-A0A7X5YIU8-F1
#
_entry.id   AF-A0A7X5YIU8-F1
#
_cell.length_a   1.000
_cell.length_b   1.000
_cell.length_c   1.000
_cell.angle_alpha   90.00
_cell.angle_beta   90.00
_cell.angle_gamma   90.00
#
_symmetry.space_group_name_H-M   'P 1'
#
loop_
_entity.id
_entity.type
_entity.pdbx_description
1 polymer ?
#
loop_
_entity_poly.entity_id
_entity_poly.type
_entity_poly.pdbx_seq_one_letter_code
_entity_poly.pdbx_strand_id
1 'polypeptide(L)'
;MTSDPENPAPPSDLWTVARDDYLAGCSAPVVAERYGLPLRTLRRRAAVEGWRRADQPAPEFDAWTAGGLTREAAIEQFPELADVERAVCDDQVRLLIDPDQKHLRQFAFRRAAEAAALSKPAEAVVWMRLVQSLEQTGDRIDSEGRPFRRQDYLRAAILAGVNDDIGVDPAGTGG
;
A
#
# COMPACT_ATOMS: atom_id res chain seq x y z
N MET A 1 -34.97 -5.35 -58.60
CA MET A 1 -33.54 -5.12 -58.32
C MET A 1 -33.30 -5.55 -56.89
N THR A 2 -32.59 -6.65 -56.79
CA THR A 2 -32.39 -7.53 -55.64
C THR A 2 -31.55 -6.82 -54.58
N SER A 3 -32.09 -6.65 -53.37
CA SER A 3 -31.29 -6.34 -52.18
C SER A 3 -31.14 -7.64 -51.41
N ASP A 4 -29.92 -8.15 -51.36
CA ASP A 4 -29.52 -9.36 -50.64
C ASP A 4 -29.90 -9.29 -49.15
N PRO A 5 -30.39 -10.39 -48.53
CA PRO A 5 -30.73 -10.46 -47.11
C PRO A 5 -29.59 -10.94 -46.21
N GLU A 6 -28.31 -10.78 -46.60
CA GLU A 6 -27.17 -11.38 -45.89
C GLU A 6 -26.14 -10.34 -45.48
N ASN A 7 -26.47 -9.53 -44.47
CA ASN A 7 -25.46 -8.80 -43.70
C ASN A 7 -25.89 -8.76 -42.22
N PRO A 8 -25.48 -9.72 -41.38
CA PRO A 8 -25.74 -9.64 -39.95
C PRO A 8 -24.95 -8.46 -39.37
N ALA A 9 -25.63 -7.56 -38.66
CA ALA A 9 -24.98 -6.45 -37.97
C ALA A 9 -23.78 -6.95 -37.12
N PRO A 10 -22.61 -6.29 -37.16
CA PRO A 10 -21.39 -6.82 -36.57
C PRO A 10 -21.38 -6.70 -35.02
N PRO A 11 -20.48 -7.45 -34.34
CA PRO A 11 -20.40 -7.74 -32.89
C PRO A 11 -20.06 -6.55 -31.96
N SER A 12 -20.66 -5.37 -32.17
CA SER A 12 -20.43 -4.18 -31.33
C SER A 12 -20.88 -4.36 -29.89
N ASP A 13 -21.99 -5.06 -29.66
CA ASP A 13 -22.58 -5.24 -28.33
C ASP A 13 -21.64 -6.02 -27.39
N LEU A 14 -21.03 -7.09 -27.92
CA LEU A 14 -20.08 -7.91 -27.17
C LEU A 14 -18.83 -7.13 -26.76
N TRP A 15 -18.34 -6.24 -27.62
CA TRP A 15 -17.17 -5.43 -27.30
C TRP A 15 -17.47 -4.28 -26.35
N THR A 16 -18.69 -3.73 -26.37
CA THR A 16 -19.16 -2.77 -25.37
C THR A 16 -19.24 -3.42 -23.99
N VAL A 17 -19.90 -4.58 -23.89
CA VAL A 17 -20.01 -5.30 -22.61
C VAL A 17 -18.64 -5.76 -22.10
N ALA A 18 -17.76 -6.24 -22.99
CA ALA A 18 -16.39 -6.60 -22.61
C ALA A 18 -15.57 -5.39 -22.14
N ARG A 19 -15.78 -4.22 -22.73
CA ARG A 19 -15.14 -2.96 -22.29
C ARG A 19 -15.63 -2.57 -20.91
N ASP A 20 -16.94 -2.60 -20.69
CA ASP A 20 -17.55 -2.20 -19.42
C ASP A 20 -17.06 -3.11 -18.29
N ASP A 21 -17.04 -4.43 -18.49
CA ASP A 21 -16.46 -5.38 -17.53
C ASP A 21 -14.96 -5.15 -17.28
N TYR A 22 -14.21 -4.85 -18.34
CA TYR A 22 -12.77 -4.59 -18.24
C TYR A 22 -12.47 -3.30 -17.47
N LEU A 23 -13.28 -2.25 -17.66
CA LEU A 23 -13.17 -0.98 -16.95
C LEU A 23 -13.74 -1.06 -15.53
N ALA A 24 -14.68 -1.96 -15.26
CA ALA A 24 -15.17 -2.27 -13.91
C ALA A 24 -14.14 -3.02 -13.04
N GLY A 25 -12.97 -3.36 -13.58
CA GLY A 25 -11.87 -3.97 -12.84
C GLY A 25 -11.63 -5.46 -13.12
N CYS A 26 -12.38 -6.08 -14.03
CA CYS A 26 -12.09 -7.45 -14.44
C CYS A 26 -10.77 -7.53 -15.22
N SER A 27 -9.96 -8.55 -14.94
CA SER A 27 -8.69 -8.73 -15.65
C SER A 27 -8.93 -9.15 -17.12
N ALA A 28 -8.05 -8.71 -18.03
CA ALA A 28 -8.13 -9.07 -19.45
C ALA A 28 -8.27 -10.58 -19.73
N PRO A 29 -7.56 -11.50 -19.02
CA PRO A 29 -7.79 -12.94 -19.15
C PRO A 29 -9.22 -13.38 -18.82
N VAL A 30 -9.79 -12.85 -17.73
CA VAL A 30 -11.15 -13.19 -17.27
C VAL A 30 -12.20 -12.71 -18.25
N VAL A 31 -12.07 -11.47 -18.74
CA VAL A 31 -12.99 -10.91 -19.75
C VAL A 31 -12.86 -11.68 -21.07
N ALA A 32 -11.64 -12.03 -21.48
CA ALA A 32 -11.39 -12.79 -22.69
C ALA A 32 -12.06 -14.18 -22.66
N GLU A 33 -11.92 -14.89 -21.54
CA GLU A 33 -12.56 -16.18 -21.33
C GLU A 33 -14.10 -16.06 -21.31
N ARG A 34 -14.64 -15.11 -20.53
CA ARG A 34 -16.08 -14.88 -20.36
C ARG A 34 -16.82 -14.65 -21.68
N TYR A 35 -16.22 -13.89 -22.59
CA TYR A 35 -16.84 -13.51 -23.86
C TYR A 35 -16.29 -14.28 -25.06
N GLY A 36 -15.49 -15.32 -24.85
CA GLY A 36 -14.90 -16.12 -25.93
C GLY A 36 -13.96 -15.30 -26.84
N LEU A 37 -13.37 -14.24 -26.32
CA LEU A 37 -12.50 -13.32 -27.05
C LEU A 37 -11.04 -13.78 -26.97
N PRO A 38 -10.26 -13.68 -28.06
CA PRO A 38 -8.83 -13.91 -27.98
C PRO A 38 -8.16 -12.84 -27.11
N LEU A 39 -7.43 -13.25 -26.07
CA LEU A 39 -6.76 -12.34 -25.13
C LEU A 39 -5.87 -11.30 -25.82
N ARG A 40 -5.15 -11.72 -26.87
CA ARG A 40 -4.30 -10.82 -27.66
C ARG A 40 -5.11 -9.73 -28.38
N THR A 41 -6.30 -10.07 -28.87
CA THR A 41 -7.22 -9.13 -29.53
C THR A 41 -7.79 -8.15 -28.53
N LEU A 42 -8.21 -8.61 -27.36
CA LEU A 42 -8.72 -7.74 -26.29
C LEU A 42 -7.65 -6.75 -25.81
N ARG A 43 -6.41 -7.19 -25.59
CA ARG A 43 -5.30 -6.30 -25.21
C ARG A 43 -4.97 -5.27 -26.29
N ARG A 44 -4.92 -5.69 -27.56
CA ARG A 44 -4.67 -4.78 -28.68
C ARG A 44 -5.76 -3.71 -28.77
N ARG A 45 -7.01 -4.12 -28.62
CA ARG A 45 -8.15 -3.21 -28.66
C ARG A 45 -8.15 -2.22 -27.50
N ALA A 46 -7.91 -2.71 -26.27
CA ALA A 46 -7.74 -1.87 -25.09
C ALA A 46 -6.65 -0.80 -25.29
N ALA A 47 -5.53 -1.14 -25.94
CA ALA A 47 -4.47 -0.17 -26.24
C ALA A 47 -4.88 0.87 -27.30
N VAL A 48 -5.56 0.43 -28.38
CA VAL A 48 -5.98 1.32 -29.48
C VAL A 48 -7.11 2.25 -29.06
N GLU A 49 -8.07 1.75 -28.28
CA GLU A 49 -9.25 2.49 -27.81
C GLU A 49 -9.02 3.16 -26.44
N GLY A 50 -7.81 3.01 -25.88
CA GLY A 50 -7.39 3.73 -24.69
C GLY A 50 -8.06 3.30 -23.39
N TRP A 51 -8.39 2.02 -23.22
CA TRP A 51 -8.93 1.49 -21.95
C TRP A 51 -7.79 1.39 -20.93
N ARG A 52 -7.61 2.42 -20.10
CA ARG A 52 -6.44 2.50 -19.21
C ARG A 52 -6.70 1.73 -17.92
N ARG A 53 -5.65 1.11 -17.39
CA ARG A 53 -5.71 0.52 -16.04
C ARG A 53 -5.96 1.55 -14.93
N ALA A 54 -5.63 2.81 -15.16
CA ALA A 54 -5.94 3.89 -14.22
C ALA A 54 -7.43 4.22 -14.15
N ASP A 55 -8.21 3.83 -15.18
CA ASP A 55 -9.66 4.02 -15.23
C ASP A 55 -10.38 2.86 -14.51
N GLN A 56 -9.66 1.80 -14.15
CA GLN A 56 -10.21 0.73 -13.32
C GLN A 56 -10.35 1.27 -11.89
N PRO A 57 -11.45 0.97 -11.20
CA PRO A 57 -11.53 1.25 -9.77
C PRO A 57 -10.31 0.62 -9.10
N ALA A 58 -9.68 1.36 -8.19
CA ALA A 58 -8.66 0.78 -7.34
C ALA A 58 -9.26 -0.50 -6.72
N PRO A 59 -8.52 -1.63 -6.68
CA PRO A 59 -9.04 -2.80 -6.01
C PRO A 59 -9.37 -2.41 -4.58
N GLU A 60 -10.66 -2.30 -4.26
CA GLU A 60 -11.17 -2.19 -2.88
C GLU A 60 -10.95 -3.55 -2.23
N PHE A 61 -9.68 -3.87 -1.98
CA PHE A 61 -9.30 -5.03 -1.22
C PHE A 61 -8.84 -4.55 0.14
N ASP A 62 -9.79 -4.06 0.93
CA ASP A 62 -9.60 -4.06 2.37
C ASP A 62 -9.98 -5.46 2.87
N ALA A 63 -9.02 -6.15 3.49
CA ALA A 63 -9.28 -7.45 4.11
C ALA A 63 -10.40 -7.36 5.17
N TRP A 64 -10.66 -6.17 5.71
CA TRP A 64 -11.76 -5.89 6.62
C TRP A 64 -13.13 -5.79 5.93
N THR A 65 -13.20 -5.34 4.66
CA THR A 65 -14.48 -5.17 3.95
C THR A 65 -14.85 -6.35 3.05
N ALA A 66 -13.95 -7.31 2.85
CA ALA A 66 -14.18 -8.48 2.00
C ALA A 66 -15.37 -9.37 2.44
N GLY A 67 -15.87 -9.19 3.67
CA GLY A 67 -17.05 -9.85 4.22
C GLY A 67 -18.31 -8.97 4.34
N GLY A 68 -18.28 -7.71 3.87
CA GLY A 68 -19.41 -6.77 3.99
C GLY A 68 -19.68 -6.26 5.42
N LEU A 69 -18.81 -6.58 6.38
CA LEU A 69 -18.85 -6.07 7.74
C LEU A 69 -17.96 -4.83 7.84
N THR A 70 -18.36 -3.87 8.69
CA THR A 70 -17.44 -2.82 9.10
C THR A 70 -16.36 -3.42 10.00
N ARG A 71 -15.21 -2.76 10.07
CA ARG A 71 -14.10 -3.20 10.92
C ARG A 71 -14.52 -3.36 12.38
N GLU A 72 -15.32 -2.42 12.90
CA GLU A 72 -15.85 -2.44 14.26
C GLU A 72 -16.81 -3.63 14.47
N ALA A 73 -17.70 -3.90 13.52
CA ALA A 73 -18.64 -5.03 13.59
C ALA A 73 -17.91 -6.38 13.51
N ALA A 74 -16.83 -6.47 12.73
CA ALA A 74 -16.00 -7.67 12.67
C ALA A 74 -15.28 -7.95 14.01
N ILE A 75 -14.78 -6.92 14.70
CA ILE A 75 -14.17 -7.06 16.03
C ILE A 75 -15.21 -7.42 17.10
N GLU A 76 -16.41 -6.85 17.03
CA GLU A 76 -17.51 -7.21 17.94
C GLU A 76 -17.92 -8.69 17.77
N GLN A 77 -17.98 -9.16 16.52
CA GLN A 77 -18.31 -10.55 16.21
C GLN A 77 -17.17 -11.53 16.52
N PHE A 78 -15.91 -11.10 16.35
CA PHE A 78 -14.71 -11.90 16.55
C PHE A 78 -13.68 -11.12 17.40
N PRO A 79 -13.80 -11.14 18.75
CA PRO A 79 -12.97 -10.35 19.65
C PRO A 79 -11.46 -10.59 19.51
N GLU A 80 -11.05 -11.80 19.07
CA GLU A 80 -9.66 -12.15 18.78
C GLU A 80 -9.03 -11.29 17.67
N LEU A 81 -9.84 -10.69 16.79
CA LEU A 81 -9.36 -9.76 15.77
C LEU A 81 -8.92 -8.42 16.35
N ALA A 82 -9.28 -8.09 17.60
CA ALA A 82 -8.88 -6.84 18.25
C ALA A 82 -7.35 -6.73 18.43
N ASP A 83 -6.68 -7.84 18.73
CA ASP A 83 -5.23 -7.86 18.89
C ASP A 83 -4.51 -7.78 17.53
N VAL A 84 -5.11 -8.37 16.49
CA VAL A 84 -4.64 -8.23 15.10
C VAL A 84 -4.76 -6.78 14.65
N GLU A 85 -5.91 -6.14 14.90
CA GLU A 85 -6.13 -4.73 14.57
C GLU A 85 -5.16 -3.82 15.31
N ARG A 86 -4.95 -4.05 16.62
CA ARG A 86 -3.98 -3.28 17.40
C ARG A 86 -2.57 -3.38 16.80
N ALA A 87 -2.15 -4.58 16.41
CA ALA A 87 -0.86 -4.78 15.77
C ALA A 87 -0.75 -4.05 14.42
N VAL A 88 -1.82 -4.05 13.61
CA VAL A 88 -1.88 -3.30 12.35
C VAL A 88 -1.82 -1.79 12.59
N CYS A 89 -2.57 -1.28 13.56
CA CYS A 89 -2.52 0.14 13.94
C CYS A 89 -1.12 0.55 14.41
N ASP A 90 -0.48 -0.25 15.27
CA ASP A 90 0.87 0.02 15.76
C ASP A 90 1.89 0.11 14.61
N ASP A 91 1.80 -0.81 13.64
CA ASP A 91 2.63 -0.79 12.44
C ASP A 91 2.38 0.45 11.59
N GLN A 92 1.11 0.81 11.36
CA GLN A 92 0.75 2.02 10.60
C GLN A 92 1.25 3.29 11.26
N VAL A 93 1.08 3.42 12.58
CA VAL A 93 1.57 4.58 13.34
C VAL A 93 3.09 4.70 13.21
N ARG A 94 3.83 3.59 13.35
CA ARG A 94 5.30 3.59 13.18
C ARG A 94 5.70 4.01 11.77
N LEU A 95 5.01 3.51 10.74
CA LEU A 95 5.33 3.84 9.36
C LEU A 95 4.96 5.28 8.95
N LEU A 96 3.95 5.88 9.58
CA LEU A 96 3.49 7.22 9.21
C LEU A 96 4.13 8.34 10.04
N ILE A 97 4.41 8.10 11.32
CA ILE A 97 4.85 9.15 12.26
C ILE A 97 6.37 9.18 12.43
N ASP A 98 7.01 8.01 12.49
CA ASP A 98 8.47 7.89 12.63
C ASP A 98 9.00 6.78 11.70
N PRO A 99 8.95 7.00 10.38
CA PRO A 99 9.34 5.99 9.41
C PRO A 99 10.82 5.69 9.53
N ASP A 100 11.15 4.51 10.07
CA ASP A 100 12.51 3.99 10.04
C ASP A 100 12.63 2.76 9.12
N GLN A 101 13.85 2.57 8.60
CA GLN A 101 14.21 1.47 7.70
C GLN A 101 13.99 0.09 8.32
N LYS A 102 14.28 -0.04 9.62
CA LYS A 102 14.23 -1.30 10.36
C LYS A 102 12.79 -1.78 10.50
N HIS A 103 11.87 -0.92 10.93
CA HIS A 103 10.45 -1.18 11.06
C HIS A 103 9.81 -1.40 9.70
N LEU A 104 10.18 -0.62 8.67
CA LEU A 104 9.69 -0.85 7.32
C LEU A 104 10.13 -2.22 6.77
N ARG A 105 11.37 -2.64 7.05
CA ARG A 105 11.88 -3.97 6.67
C ARG A 105 11.14 -5.08 7.40
N GLN A 106 10.94 -4.94 8.72
CA GLN A 106 10.20 -5.91 9.53
C GLN A 106 8.74 -6.06 9.06
N PHE A 107 8.09 -4.94 8.76
CA PHE A 107 6.74 -4.91 8.21
C PHE A 107 6.67 -5.62 6.85
N ALA A 108 7.56 -5.26 5.92
CA ALA A 108 7.63 -5.88 4.60
C ALA A 108 7.88 -7.39 4.68
N PHE A 109 8.75 -7.84 5.58
CA PHE A 109 9.01 -9.26 5.80
C PHE A 109 7.77 -10.00 6.32
N ARG A 110 7.05 -9.44 7.29
CA ARG A 110 5.79 -10.04 7.77
C ARG A 110 4.75 -10.16 6.65
N ARG A 111 4.58 -9.11 5.85
CA ARG A 111 3.67 -9.15 4.68
C ARG A 111 4.08 -10.19 3.65
N ALA A 112 5.37 -10.36 3.40
CA ALA A 112 5.86 -11.43 2.53
C ALA A 112 5.51 -12.82 3.07
N ALA A 113 5.71 -13.05 4.38
CA ALA A 113 5.41 -14.32 5.03
C ALA A 113 3.90 -14.62 5.03
N GLU A 114 3.06 -13.63 5.32
CA GLU A 114 1.60 -13.73 5.23
C GLU A 114 1.14 -14.11 3.82
N ALA A 115 1.64 -13.39 2.80
CA ALA A 115 1.31 -13.67 1.41
C ALA A 115 1.75 -15.09 0.99
N ALA A 116 2.92 -15.55 1.45
CA ALA A 116 3.37 -16.92 1.20
C ALA A 116 2.47 -17.96 1.88
N ALA A 117 2.06 -17.74 3.14
CA ALA A 117 1.16 -18.62 3.87
C ALA A 117 -0.24 -18.70 3.21
N LEU A 118 -0.71 -17.59 2.66
CA LEU A 118 -2.00 -17.51 1.95
C LEU A 118 -1.91 -17.96 0.47
N SER A 119 -0.82 -18.61 0.06
CA SER A 119 -0.59 -19.08 -1.32
C SER A 119 -0.68 -17.97 -2.38
N LYS A 120 -0.18 -16.78 -2.06
CA LYS A 120 -0.08 -15.60 -2.94
C LYS A 120 1.38 -15.34 -3.34
N PRO A 121 1.98 -16.16 -4.23
CA PRO A 121 3.42 -16.11 -4.49
C PRO A 121 3.89 -14.79 -5.13
N ALA A 122 3.07 -14.18 -6.00
CA ALA A 122 3.43 -12.92 -6.65
C ALA A 122 3.57 -11.76 -5.64
N GLU A 123 2.65 -11.68 -4.68
CA GLU A 123 2.65 -10.67 -3.63
C GLU A 123 3.83 -10.89 -2.66
N ALA A 124 4.08 -12.15 -2.27
CA ALA A 124 5.24 -12.50 -1.45
C ALA A 124 6.56 -12.04 -2.09
N VAL A 125 6.73 -12.23 -3.41
CA VAL A 125 7.92 -11.78 -4.14
C VAL A 125 8.07 -10.26 -4.15
N VAL A 126 6.97 -9.50 -4.27
CA VAL A 126 7.02 -8.03 -4.23
C VAL A 126 7.52 -7.54 -2.88
N TRP A 127 6.95 -8.06 -1.79
CA TRP A 127 7.37 -7.70 -0.44
C TRP A 127 8.81 -8.13 -0.14
N MET A 128 9.23 -9.31 -0.59
CA MET A 128 10.63 -9.77 -0.45
C MET A 128 11.62 -8.89 -1.22
N ARG A 129 11.26 -8.36 -2.40
CA ARG A 129 12.10 -7.40 -3.11
C ARG A 129 12.26 -6.10 -2.33
N LEU A 130 11.21 -5.64 -1.65
CA LEU A 130 11.31 -4.47 -0.76
C LEU A 130 12.28 -4.73 0.40
N VAL A 131 12.19 -5.89 1.05
CA VAL A 131 13.14 -6.29 2.10
C VAL A 131 14.58 -6.24 1.61
N GLN A 132 14.87 -6.86 0.45
CA GLN A 132 16.22 -6.87 -0.14
C GLN A 132 16.71 -5.46 -0.48
N SER A 133 15.83 -4.60 -1.02
CA SER A 133 16.17 -3.21 -1.33
C SER A 133 16.52 -2.43 -0.07
N LEU A 134 15.80 -2.66 1.05
CA LEU A 134 16.05 -2.00 2.33
C LEU A 134 17.31 -2.55 3.02
N GLU A 135 17.70 -3.80 2.81
CA GLU A 135 18.99 -4.32 3.27
C GLU A 135 20.15 -3.66 2.52
N GLN A 136 19.99 -3.41 1.21
CA GLN A 136 21.01 -2.77 0.39
C GLN A 136 21.14 -1.26 0.64
N THR A 137 20.08 -0.59 1.09
CA THR A 137 20.03 0.88 1.26
C THR A 137 19.95 1.35 2.71
N GLY A 138 19.69 0.44 3.66
CA GLY A 138 19.37 0.77 5.05
C GLY A 138 20.46 1.51 5.81
N ASP A 139 21.71 1.07 5.68
CA ASP A 139 22.81 1.72 6.39
C ASP A 139 23.02 3.18 5.97
N ARG A 140 22.65 3.55 4.73
CA ARG A 140 22.79 4.91 4.23
C ARG A 140 21.71 5.84 4.78
N ILE A 141 20.45 5.42 4.74
CA ILE A 141 19.33 6.28 5.16
C ILE A 141 19.27 6.41 6.68
N ASP A 142 19.61 5.36 7.44
CA ASP A 142 19.72 5.46 8.91
C ASP A 142 20.86 6.38 9.37
N SER A 143 21.89 6.55 8.53
CA SER A 143 22.98 7.51 8.77
C SER A 143 22.59 8.96 8.44
N GLU A 144 21.65 9.15 7.52
CA GLU A 144 21.09 10.46 7.11
C GLU A 144 19.90 10.87 7.99
N GLY A 145 19.18 9.92 8.59
CA GLY A 145 17.97 10.12 9.41
C GLY A 145 18.21 10.49 10.87
N ARG A 146 19.46 10.46 11.37
CA ARG A 146 19.79 11.09 12.66
C ARG A 146 20.20 12.54 12.41
N PRO A 147 19.30 13.54 12.59
CA PRO A 147 19.63 14.94 12.34
C PRO A 147 20.78 15.45 13.22
N PHE A 148 21.00 14.80 14.36
CA PHE A 148 22.03 15.14 15.34
C PHE A 148 22.88 13.93 15.71
N ARG A 149 24.20 14.13 15.74
CA ARG A 149 25.15 13.10 16.16
C ARG A 149 25.13 12.99 17.69
N ARG A 150 25.61 11.86 18.23
CA ARG A 150 25.82 11.68 19.69
C ARG A 150 26.55 12.87 20.34
N GLN A 151 27.48 13.49 19.61
CA GLN A 151 28.23 14.66 20.07
C GLN A 151 27.35 15.91 20.24
N ASP A 152 26.30 16.07 19.44
CA ASP A 152 25.39 17.21 19.49
C ASP A 152 24.47 17.10 20.71
N TYR A 153 24.04 15.87 21.06
CA TYR A 153 23.34 15.61 22.32
C TYR A 153 24.21 15.88 23.54
N LEU A 154 25.51 15.52 23.48
CA LEU A 154 26.46 15.85 24.55
C LEU A 154 26.67 17.36 24.68
N ARG A 155 26.77 18.10 23.57
CA ARG A 155 26.84 19.57 23.58
C ARG A 155 25.57 20.21 24.14
N ALA A 156 24.39 19.71 23.75
CA ALA A 156 23.12 20.20 24.28
C ALA A 156 23.00 19.95 25.78
N ALA A 157 23.42 18.77 26.27
CA ALA A 157 23.44 18.46 27.70
C ALA A 157 24.42 19.34 28.49
N ILE A 158 25.60 19.63 27.93
CA ILE A 158 26.57 20.55 28.56
C ILE A 158 26.00 21.97 28.59
N LEU A 159 25.42 22.47 27.49
CA LEU A 159 24.83 23.80 27.44
C LEU A 159 23.61 23.94 28.38
N ALA A 160 22.80 22.89 28.52
CA ALA A 160 21.71 22.85 29.49
C ALA A 160 22.24 22.88 30.93
N GLY A 161 23.27 22.10 31.25
CA GLY A 161 23.91 22.12 32.58
C GLY A 161 24.64 23.43 32.90
N VAL A 162 25.23 24.08 31.90
CA VAL A 162 25.84 25.42 32.05
C VAL A 162 24.78 26.50 32.27
N ASN A 163 23.57 26.35 31.72
CA ASN A 163 22.45 27.25 31.99
C ASN A 163 21.84 27.04 33.38
N ASP A 164 21.82 25.81 33.90
CA ASP A 164 21.37 25.53 35.27
C ASP A 164 22.35 26.08 36.33
N ASP A 165 23.65 26.16 36.04
CA ASP A 165 24.65 26.80 36.90
C ASP A 165 24.60 28.34 36.83
N ILE A 166 23.98 28.93 35.80
CA ILE A 166 23.65 30.36 35.72
C ILE A 166 22.18 30.53 36.15
N GLY A 167 21.86 30.01 37.33
CA GLY A 167 20.71 30.46 38.09
C GLY A 167 20.85 31.96 38.35
N VAL A 168 20.21 32.76 37.50
CA VAL A 168 19.89 34.17 37.77
C VAL A 168 19.17 34.20 39.11
N ASP A 169 19.84 34.70 40.14
CA ASP A 169 19.28 34.92 41.47
C ASP A 169 18.14 35.95 41.36
N PRO A 170 16.85 35.55 41.49
CA PRO A 170 15.75 36.47 41.33
C PRO A 170 15.29 36.99 42.70
N ALA A 171 16.21 37.41 43.58
CA ALA A 171 15.85 38.09 44.84
C ALA A 171 17.02 38.83 45.52
N GLY A 172 17.41 39.97 44.96
CA GLY A 172 18.22 40.97 45.64
C GLY A 172 17.39 42.18 46.09
N THR A 173 16.31 41.98 46.84
CA THR A 173 15.62 43.08 47.57
C THR A 173 16.01 43.02 49.03
N GLY A 174 16.72 44.02 49.53
CA GLY A 174 16.87 44.26 50.97
C GLY A 174 18.05 45.17 51.33
N GLY A 175 17.75 46.42 51.68
CA GLY A 175 18.68 47.35 52.33
C GLY A 175 18.60 48.77 51.82
#